data_AF-A0A2P4T1I5-F1
#
_entry.id   AF-A0A2P4T1I5-F1
#
_cell.length_a   1.000
_cell.length_b   1.000
_cell.length_c   1.000
_cell.angle_alpha   90.00
_cell.angle_beta   90.00
_cell.angle_gamma   90.00
#
_symmetry.space_group_name_H-M   'P 1'
#
loop_
_entity.id
_entity.type
_entity.pdbx_description
1 polymer ?
#
loop_
_entity_poly.entity_id
_entity_poly.type
_entity_poly.pdbx_seq_one_letter_code
_entity_poly.pdbx_strand_id
1 'polypeptide(L)' 'MPLRLFPWGNKLQPKGQHYANIWQGVFPTNNTAEDGYKGTAPVTAFPPNGYGLYNIVGNAWEWTSDWWAVHHSADEAHNP' A
#
# COMPACT_ATOMS: atom_id res chain seq x y z
N MET A 1 -9.22 14.43 -12.86
CA MET A 1 -9.47 13.64 -11.62
C MET A 1 -8.61 14.24 -10.52
N PRO A 2 -9.13 14.53 -9.32
CA PRO A 2 -8.30 14.98 -8.21
C PRO A 2 -7.30 13.86 -7.83
N LEU A 3 -6.05 14.25 -7.54
CA LEU A 3 -5.04 13.33 -7.04
C LEU A 3 -5.53 12.67 -5.73
N ARG A 4 -5.30 11.36 -5.62
CA ARG A 4 -5.59 10.59 -4.42
C ARG A 4 -4.30 10.05 -3.83
N LEU A 5 -4.22 10.02 -2.50
CA LEU A 5 -3.04 9.53 -1.77
C LEU A 5 -3.03 8.01 -1.65
N PHE A 6 -4.20 7.39 -1.42
CA PHE A 6 -4.36 5.96 -1.21
C PHE A 6 -5.35 5.37 -2.22
N PRO A 7 -5.34 4.04 -2.45
CA PRO A 7 -6.27 3.36 -3.35
C PRO A 7 -7.75 3.62 -3.05
N TRP A 8 -8.08 3.93 -1.79
CA TRP A 8 -9.44 4.22 -1.31
C TRP A 8 -9.75 5.72 -1.12
N GLY A 9 -8.77 6.63 -1.24
CA GLY A 9 -8.98 8.07 -1.05
C GLY A 9 -7.83 8.78 -0.33
N ASN A 10 -8.15 9.84 0.42
CA ASN A 10 -7.14 10.73 1.02
C ASN A 10 -7.00 10.61 2.55
N LYS A 11 -7.79 9.74 3.19
CA LYS A 11 -7.69 9.45 4.62
C LYS A 11 -7.08 8.06 4.80
N LEU A 12 -6.04 7.95 5.62
CA LEU A 12 -5.41 6.67 5.93
C LEU A 12 -6.40 5.71 6.59
N GLN A 13 -7.21 6.21 7.52
CA GLN A 13 -8.26 5.46 8.20
C GLN A 13 -9.65 6.06 7.92
N PRO A 14 -10.28 5.76 6.77
CA PRO A 14 -11.65 6.15 6.50
C PRO A 14 -12.57 5.59 7.59
N LYS A 15 -13.37 6.46 8.22
CA LYS A 15 -14.29 6.08 9.30
C LYS A 15 -13.60 5.39 10.50
N GLY A 16 -12.31 5.67 10.72
CA GLY A 16 -11.54 5.06 11.82
C GLY A 16 -11.21 3.58 11.62
N GLN A 17 -11.27 3.08 10.37
CA GLN A 17 -10.96 1.69 10.03
C GLN A 17 -9.60 1.60 9.34
N HIS A 18 -8.83 0.56 9.64
CA HIS A 18 -7.61 0.22 8.90
C HIS A 18 -7.99 -0.35 7.53
N TYR A 19 -7.28 0.08 6.48
CA TYR A 19 -7.48 -0.35 5.08
C TYR A 19 -6.24 -1.00 4.47
N ALA A 20 -5.15 -1.08 5.24
CA ALA A 20 -3.92 -1.76 4.85
C ALA A 20 -3.18 -2.22 6.11
N ASN A 21 -2.37 -3.27 5.95
CA ASN A 21 -1.44 -3.76 6.95
C ASN A 21 -0.14 -2.93 6.92
N ILE A 22 0.09 -2.13 7.95
CA ILE A 22 1.29 -1.29 8.13
C ILE A 22 1.67 -1.19 9.61
N TRP A 23 2.71 -0.43 9.96
CA TRP A 23 3.11 -0.29 11.36
C TRP A 23 2.17 0.66 12.14
N GLN A 24 1.82 0.29 13.38
CA GLN A 24 1.30 1.20 14.39
C GLN A 24 2.13 1.11 15.68
N GLY A 25 2.27 2.22 16.39
CA GLY A 25 3.15 2.32 17.56
C GLY A 25 4.51 2.95 17.23
N VAL A 26 5.57 2.47 17.88
CA VAL A 26 6.93 3.06 17.79
C VAL A 26 7.84 2.12 17.04
N PHE A 27 8.13 2.43 15.78
CA PHE A 27 9.12 1.68 15.00
C PHE A 27 10.55 1.97 15.51
N PRO A 28 11.46 0.97 15.56
CA PRO A 28 11.28 -0.46 15.28
C PRO A 28 10.97 -1.32 16.52
N THR A 29 10.68 -0.70 17.67
CA THR A 29 10.71 -1.38 18.98
C THR A 29 9.37 -1.95 19.43
N ASN A 30 8.24 -1.36 19.02
CA ASN A 30 6.92 -1.80 19.43
C ASN A 30 5.88 -1.60 18.31
N ASN A 31 5.43 -2.73 17.74
CA ASN A 31 4.28 -2.78 16.84
C ASN A 31 3.02 -3.18 17.64
N THR A 32 2.04 -2.28 17.72
CA THR A 32 0.79 -2.50 18.45
C THR A 32 -0.19 -3.42 17.72
N ALA A 33 -0.01 -3.63 16.41
CA ALA A 33 -0.92 -4.41 15.55
C ALA A 33 -2.39 -3.98 15.67
N GLU A 34 -2.63 -2.67 15.70
CA GLU A 34 -3.98 -2.10 15.71
C GLU A 34 -4.77 -2.46 14.45
N ASP A 35 -4.09 -2.68 13.32
CA ASP A 35 -4.68 -3.22 12.10
C ASP A 35 -4.92 -4.75 12.10
N GLY A 36 -4.48 -5.44 13.16
CA GLY A 36 -4.61 -6.88 13.36
C GLY A 36 -3.36 -7.71 13.05
N TYR A 37 -2.29 -7.12 12.49
CA TYR A 37 -1.12 -7.89 12.01
C TYR A 37 0.21 -7.25 12.43
N LYS A 38 1.12 -8.07 13.01
CA LYS A 38 2.51 -7.65 13.27
C LYS A 38 3.45 -7.90 12.09
N GLY A 39 3.09 -8.85 11.24
CA GLY A 39 3.83 -9.28 10.06
C GLY A 39 2.91 -9.28 8.85
N THR A 40 3.02 -10.26 7.96
CA THR A 40 2.12 -10.37 6.80
C THR A 40 0.68 -10.73 7.21
N ALA A 41 -0.27 -10.32 6.38
CA ALA A 41 -1.69 -10.63 6.46
C ALA A 41 -2.11 -11.56 5.30
N PRO A 42 -3.26 -12.26 5.40
CA PRO A 42 -3.85 -12.95 4.26
C PRO A 42 -4.04 -12.01 3.06
N VAL A 43 -3.84 -12.52 1.84
CA VAL A 43 -3.89 -11.71 0.61
C VAL A 43 -5.25 -11.03 0.34
N THR A 44 -6.32 -11.52 0.97
CA THR A 44 -7.69 -10.97 0.90
C THR A 44 -8.08 -10.14 2.14
N ALA A 45 -7.14 -9.84 3.04
CA ALA A 45 -7.40 -8.94 4.17
C ALA A 45 -7.65 -7.50 3.68
N PHE A 46 -8.44 -6.75 4.45
CA PHE A 46 -8.88 -5.37 4.17
C PHE A 46 -9.82 -5.22 2.94
N PRO A 47 -10.53 -4.10 2.81
CA PRO A 47 -11.38 -3.87 1.64
C PRO A 47 -10.57 -3.74 0.34
N PRO A 48 -11.05 -4.29 -0.80
CA PRO A 48 -10.41 -4.07 -2.09
C PRO A 48 -10.59 -2.63 -2.57
N ASN A 49 -9.71 -2.17 -3.46
CA ASN A 49 -9.90 -0.90 -4.16
C ASN A 49 -11.03 -1.00 -5.23
N GLY A 50 -11.29 0.11 -5.93
CA GLY A 50 -12.33 0.18 -6.96
C GLY A 50 -12.15 -0.77 -8.17
N TYR A 51 -10.98 -1.42 -8.29
CA TYR A 51 -10.67 -2.41 -9.32
C TYR A 51 -10.72 -3.86 -8.80
N GLY A 52 -11.08 -4.08 -7.53
CA GLY A 52 -11.09 -5.42 -6.93
C GLY A 52 -9.70 -5.90 -6.46
N LEU A 53 -8.69 -5.04 -6.46
CA LEU A 53 -7.34 -5.38 -5.98
C LEU A 53 -7.23 -5.21 -4.47
N TYR A 54 -6.61 -6.19 -3.81
CA TYR A 54 -6.36 -6.20 -2.37
C TYR A 54 -4.88 -5.89 -2.10
N ASN A 55 -4.61 -5.23 -0.97
CA ASN A 55 -3.25 -5.06 -0.43
C ASN A 55 -2.20 -4.41 -1.37
N ILE A 56 -2.61 -3.67 -2.41
CA ILE A 56 -1.69 -2.94 -3.32
C ILE A 56 -0.83 -1.87 -2.61
N VAL A 57 -1.14 -1.56 -1.35
CA VAL A 57 -0.31 -0.78 -0.44
C VAL A 57 -0.22 -1.51 0.90
N GLY A 58 0.97 -1.52 1.52
CA GLY A 58 1.22 -2.26 2.76
C GLY A 58 1.43 -3.76 2.53
N ASN A 59 1.33 -4.55 3.60
CA ASN A 59 1.54 -6.00 3.61
C ASN A 59 2.94 -6.47 3.16
N ALA A 60 3.21 -6.48 1.86
CA ALA A 60 4.50 -6.80 1.27
C ALA A 60 4.80 -5.84 0.12
N TRP A 61 6.09 -5.59 -0.15
CA TRP A 61 6.48 -4.91 -1.37
C TRP A 61 6.20 -5.80 -2.59
N GLU A 62 5.74 -5.18 -3.67
CA GLU A 62 5.42 -5.85 -4.93
C GLU A 62 6.43 -5.40 -6.00
N TRP A 63 7.13 -6.36 -6.61
CA TRP A 63 8.07 -6.09 -7.71
C TRP A 63 7.35 -5.56 -8.94
N THR A 64 8.04 -4.72 -9.72
CA THR A 64 7.62 -4.30 -11.07
C THR A 64 8.68 -4.73 -12.08
N SER A 65 8.31 -4.81 -13.36
CA SER A 65 9.25 -5.09 -14.45
C SER A 65 10.28 -3.99 -14.64
N ASP A 66 9.97 -2.77 -14.20
CA ASP A 66 10.70 -1.57 -14.53
C ASP A 66 12.07 -1.50 -13.87
N TRP A 67 13.06 -1.01 -14.63
CA TRP A 67 14.31 -0.56 -14.04
C TRP A 67 14.08 0.69 -13.18
N TRP A 68 14.79 0.77 -12.05
CA TRP A 68 14.70 1.93 -11.16
C TRP A 68 15.39 3.17 -11.75
N ALA A 69 14.67 4.31 -11.76
CA ALA A 69 15.21 5.64 -12.12
C ALA A 69 14.47 6.76 -11.37
N VAL A 70 15.15 7.89 -11.15
CA VAL A 70 14.58 9.10 -10.48
C VAL A 70 14.33 10.26 -11.44
N HIS A 71 14.74 10.12 -12.70
CA HIS A 71 14.48 11.07 -13.77
C HIS A 71 13.45 10.46 -14.71
N HIS A 72 12.33 11.15 -14.90
CA HIS A 72 11.19 10.63 -15.66
C HIS A 72 11.04 11.41 -16.96
N SER A 73 10.96 10.71 -18.09
CA SER A 73 10.56 11.26 -19.38
C SER A 73 9.21 10.67 -19.80
N ALA A 74 8.61 11.26 -20.83
CA ALA A 74 7.40 10.72 -21.45
C ALA A 74 7.70 9.66 -22.53
N ASP A 75 8.98 9.38 -22.77
CA ASP A 75 9.41 8.43 -23.79
C ASP A 75 9.18 6.99 -23.32
N GLU A 76 8.95 6.09 -24.27
CA GLU A 76 8.78 4.67 -23.98
C GLU A 76 10.10 4.07 -23.47
N ALA A 77 10.05 3.41 -22.31
CA ALA A 77 11.17 2.68 -21.74
C ALA A 77 11.11 1.20 -22.14
N HIS A 78 12.26 0.63 -22.50
CA HIS A 78 12.38 -0.81 -22.70
C HIS A 78 12.84 -1.48 -21.40
N ASN A 79 11.91 -2.19 -20.77
CA ASN A 79 12.10 -2.98 -19.56
C ASN A 79 12.20 -4.49 -19.91
N PRO A 80 12.78 -5.34 -19.04
CA PRO A 80 12.94 -6.77 -19.27
C PRO A 80 11.65 -7.54 -19.58
#